data_AF-A0A7W1RP77-F1
#
_entry.id   AF-A0A7W1RP77-F1
#
_cell.length_a   1.000
_cell.length_b   1.000
_cell.length_c   1.000
_cell.angle_alpha   90.00
_cell.angle_beta   90.00
_cell.angle_gamma   90.00
#
_symmetry.space_group_name_H-M   'P 1'
#
loop_
_entity.id
_entity.type
_entity.pdbx_description
1 polymer ?
#
loop_
_entity_poly.entity_id
_entity_poly.type
_entity_poly.pdbx_seq_one_letter_code
_entity_poly.pdbx_strand_id
1 'polypeptide(L)' 'MNVLIVHAHHEPKSFSSALARHTAETLRRLGHSVEISDLYAEHFNPVSG' A
#
# COMPACT_ATOMS: atom_id res chain seq x y z
N MET A 1 11.49 0.23 12.17
CA MET A 1 12.04 0.54 10.84
C MET A 1 11.07 1.45 10.11
N ASN A 2 11.47 2.02 8.96
CA ASN A 2 10.58 2.74 8.05
C ASN A 2 10.24 1.82 6.88
N VAL A 3 8.94 1.62 6.60
CA VAL A 3 8.45 0.72 5.55
C VAL A 3 7.53 1.48 4.62
N LEU A 4 7.78 1.36 3.31
CA LEU A 4 6.90 1.84 2.25
C LEU A 4 6.23 0.62 1.59
N ILE A 5 4.89 0.60 1.57
CA ILE A 5 4.10 -0.40 0.85
C ILE A 5 3.60 0.27 -0.43
N VAL A 6 4.08 -0.20 -1.59
CA VAL A 6 3.52 0.22 -2.89
C VAL A 6 2.41 -0.75 -3.27
N HIS A 7 1.18 -0.25 -3.36
CA HIS A 7 -0.01 -1.02 -3.70
C HIS A 7 -0.51 -0.65 -5.10
N ALA A 8 -0.76 -1.65 -5.94
CA ALA A 8 -1.09 -1.46 -7.35
C ALA A 8 -2.30 -2.33 -7.75
N HIS A 9 -3.45 -2.12 -7.12
CA HIS A 9 -4.68 -2.82 -7.45
C HIS A 9 -5.90 -1.89 -7.52
N HIS A 10 -6.67 -1.93 -8.61
CA HIS A 10 -7.80 -1.02 -8.84
C HIS A 10 -9.00 -1.24 -7.92
N GLU A 11 -9.32 -2.50 -7.60
CA GLU A 11 -10.48 -2.84 -6.75
C GLU A 11 -10.12 -2.72 -5.25
N PRO A 12 -10.70 -1.77 -4.50
CA PRO A 12 -10.35 -1.55 -3.09
C PRO A 12 -10.75 -2.70 -2.15
N LYS A 13 -11.73 -3.52 -2.53
CA LYS A 13 -12.18 -4.69 -1.77
C LYS A 13 -11.54 -6.01 -2.23
N SER A 14 -10.52 -5.95 -3.08
CA SER A 14 -9.80 -7.14 -3.50
C SER A 14 -9.01 -7.78 -2.37
N PHE A 15 -8.65 -9.05 -2.56
CA PHE A 15 -7.74 -9.75 -1.65
C PHE A 15 -6.41 -9.02 -1.51
N SER A 16 -5.83 -8.51 -2.60
CA SER A 16 -4.57 -7.75 -2.56
C SER A 16 -4.68 -6.46 -1.76
N SER A 17 -5.79 -5.72 -1.91
CA SER A 17 -6.05 -4.51 -1.13
C SER A 17 -6.29 -4.80 0.35
N ALA A 18 -6.91 -5.94 0.67
CA ALA A 18 -7.03 -6.41 2.05
C ALA A 18 -5.66 -6.80 2.65
N LEU A 19 -4.81 -7.48 1.87
CA LEU A 19 -3.47 -7.88 2.30
C LEU A 19 -2.59 -6.66 2.58
N ALA A 20 -2.57 -5.66 1.69
CA ALA A 20 -1.79 -4.44 1.88
C ALA A 20 -2.15 -3.71 3.19
N ARG A 21 -3.45 -3.57 3.48
CA ARG A 21 -3.95 -2.99 4.74
C ARG A 21 -3.55 -3.82 5.95
N HIS A 22 -3.73 -5.14 5.89
CA HIS A 22 -3.38 -6.04 6.97
C HIS A 22 -1.88 -6.03 7.28
N THR A 23 -1.03 -5.97 6.26
CA THR A 23 0.43 -5.83 6.39
C THR A 23 0.77 -4.51 7.07
N ALA A 24 0.18 -3.39 6.64
CA ALA A 24 0.43 -2.09 7.25
C ALA A 24 0.04 -2.04 8.73
N GLU A 25 -1.14 -2.55 9.08
CA GLU A 25 -1.60 -2.65 10.46
C GLU A 25 -0.67 -3.51 11.31
N THR A 26 -0.22 -4.65 10.78
CA THR A 26 0.67 -5.57 11.49
C THR A 26 2.03 -4.94 11.76
N LEU A 27 2.63 -4.31 10.77
CA LEU A 27 3.93 -3.65 10.91
C LEU A 27 3.86 -2.43 11.86
N ARG A 28 2.76 -1.66 11.83
CA ARG A 28 2.51 -0.58 12.80
C ARG A 28 2.42 -1.12 14.23
N ARG A 29 1.72 -2.24 14.46
CA ARG A 29 1.66 -2.90 15.79
C ARG A 29 3.02 -3.36 16.30
N LEU A 30 3.94 -3.71 15.41
CA LEU A 30 5.33 -4.07 15.75
C LEU A 30 6.24 -2.85 15.98
N GLY A 31 5.70 -1.63 15.99
CA GLY A 31 6.46 -0.40 16.26
C GLY A 31 7.23 0.13 15.03
N HIS A 32 6.85 -0.26 13.81
CA HIS A 32 7.42 0.30 12.60
C HIS A 32 6.63 1.52 12.10
N SER A 33 7.32 2.49 11.50
CA SER A 33 6.69 3.55 10.73
C SER A 33 6.33 2.99 9.36
N VAL A 34 5.07 3.16 8.93
CA VAL A 34 4.56 2.56 7.71
C VAL A 34 3.73 3.54 6.90
N GLU A 35 4.13 3.73 5.65
CA GLU A 35 3.43 4.47 4.61
C GLU A 35 2.91 3.51 3.54
N ILE A 36 1.74 3.81 2.97
CA ILE A 36 1.20 3.09 1.81
C ILE A 36 1.09 4.11 0.68
N SER A 37 1.74 3.83 -0.45
CA SER A 37 1.47 4.52 -1.71
C SER A 37 0.56 3.63 -2.54
N ASP A 38 -0.71 4.02 -2.67
CA ASP A 38 -1.72 3.30 -3.43
C ASP A 38 -1.83 3.93 -4.81
N LEU A 39 -1.14 3.35 -5.79
CA LEU A 39 -0.99 3.92 -7.12
C LEU A 39 -2.32 4.13 -7.84
N TYR A 40 -3.31 3.27 -7.57
CA TYR A 40 -4.64 3.41 -8.18
C TYR A 40 -5.46 4.50 -7.49
N ALA A 41 -5.46 4.54 -6.16
CA ALA A 41 -6.15 5.60 -5.41
C ALA A 41 -5.50 6.98 -5.62
N GLU A 42 -4.19 7.02 -5.86
CA GLU A 42 -3.42 8.23 -6.14
C GLU A 42 -3.48 8.67 -7.61
N HIS A 43 -4.15 7.91 -8.47
CA HIS A 43 -4.19 8.15 -9.92
C HIS A 43 -2.79 8.35 -10.53
N PHE A 44 -1.85 7.52 -10.10
CA PHE A 44 -0.47 7.58 -10.56
C PHE A 44 -0.39 7.43 -12.09
N ASN A 45 0.43 8.27 -12.73
CA ASN A 45 0.67 8.22 -14.17
C ASN A 45 1.86 7.28 -14.47
N PRO A 46 1.66 6.10 -15.08
CA PRO A 46 2.69 5.07 -15.21
C PRO A 46 3.60 5.23 -16.45
N VAL A 47 3.57 6.39 -17.13
CA VAL A 47 4.42 6.62 -18.31
C VAL A 47 5.87 6.88 -17.91
N SER A 48 6.80 6.16 -18.52
CA SER A 48 8.22 6.51 -18.52
C SER A 48 8.53 7.35 -19.77
N GLY A 49 9.22 8.48 -19.57
CA GLY A 49 9.75 9.30 -20.67
C GLY A 49 10.99 8.70 -21.32
#